data_AF-A0A8H7PJ44-F1
#
_entry.id   AF-A0A8H7PJ44-F1
#
_cell.length_a   1.000
_cell.length_b   1.000
_cell.length_c   1.000
_cell.angle_alpha   90.00
_cell.angle_beta   90.00
_cell.angle_gamma   90.00
#
_symmetry.space_group_name_H-M   'P 1'
#
loop_
_entity.id
_entity.type
_entity.pdbx_description
1 polymer ?
#
loop_
_entity_poly.entity_id
_entity_poly.type
_entity_poly.pdbx_seq_one_letter_code
_entity_poly.pdbx_strand_id
1 'polypeptide(L)'
;MVDRIRWKRIEVILLLIVIQCLLIVNCQQQPVEIDDATYLQLPTVTQTKIPKVVNFIILQDKPDKDMTMMAYLAVKSAHEMLKPEKIMLHYHNLPKGKWMDLARPFLTLKEVQIPKEIHGNPVNKVEHQSDVIRLQIMREFGGIYLDTDIISLKSIDHLLNETMVMGQQGYNLEDGLCSAVIMSRANSAFITRWSAAYNHFDDGKWDYHSVRVPGMLAKTFSYDIRVLPLESIFSPRFQDRQKEMYEGRVYDFANNLMVHLWGSASIEYLSLLSPEVIQNVDTSLNCAIRKFLPDTYRNVSEDRTCVYPKQTSLKDRLVGYWPLNGPSNAYNGVYERLEDLSGNGLHGFSKDGTYDTENPTTKMKLSKDNSFIKLPMLSGAKMDNLTVSWIMSFDENKSVSTDILVIESNTFTIRVAAAPNGLLIVNGDGFKSSSWMSAAPDNIFKDGQEHLYTLSINTDSKRIALYLDEIPLGSSNEWTPPGNLTTNKLTHLSFRGNQQMPITYRDVRIWNKEFEADAISKFVAVA
;
A
#
# COMPACT_ATOMS: atom_id res chain seq x y z
N MET A 1 59.67 -41.91 -24.12
CA MET A 1 58.19 -41.91 -24.00
C MET A 1 57.71 -41.15 -22.76
N VAL A 2 58.41 -41.28 -21.62
CA VAL A 2 58.06 -40.63 -20.34
C VAL A 2 58.15 -39.09 -20.37
N ASP A 3 59.14 -38.50 -21.08
CA ASP A 3 59.29 -37.04 -21.13
C ASP A 3 58.19 -36.32 -21.91
N ARG A 4 57.68 -36.90 -23.01
CA ARG A 4 56.55 -36.31 -23.77
C ARG A 4 55.26 -36.25 -22.95
N ILE A 5 55.05 -37.20 -22.04
CA ILE A 5 53.88 -37.22 -21.16
C ILE A 5 54.01 -36.15 -20.07
N ARG A 6 55.23 -35.92 -19.57
CA ARG A 6 55.52 -34.85 -18.61
C ARG A 6 55.28 -33.46 -19.19
N TRP A 7 55.75 -33.20 -20.42
CA TRP A 7 55.55 -31.92 -21.10
C TRP A 7 54.08 -31.65 -21.43
N LYS A 8 53.33 -32.66 -21.91
CA LYS A 8 51.88 -32.53 -22.14
C LYS A 8 51.09 -32.26 -20.85
N ARG A 9 51.51 -32.80 -19.70
CA ARG A 9 50.89 -32.51 -18.40
C ARG A 9 51.16 -31.07 -17.95
N ILE A 10 52.35 -30.54 -18.22
CA ILE A 10 52.69 -29.13 -17.91
C ILE A 10 51.88 -28.17 -18.79
N GLU A 11 51.74 -28.46 -20.09
CA GLU A 11 50.90 -27.66 -21.00
C GLU A 11 49.44 -27.64 -20.57
N VAL A 12 48.87 -28.79 -20.17
CA VAL A 12 47.49 -28.87 -19.68
C VAL A 12 47.31 -28.10 -18.37
N ILE A 13 48.27 -28.17 -17.45
CA ILE A 13 48.24 -27.40 -16.20
C ILE A 13 48.32 -25.89 -16.48
N LEU A 14 49.20 -25.46 -17.37
CA LEU A 14 49.29 -24.05 -17.77
C LEU A 14 48.00 -23.57 -18.46
N LEU A 15 47.41 -24.38 -19.32
CA LEU A 15 46.14 -24.07 -19.97
C LEU A 15 44.99 -23.95 -18.93
N LEU A 16 44.95 -24.85 -17.95
CA LEU A 16 43.97 -24.79 -16.86
C LEU A 16 44.16 -23.56 -15.97
N ILE A 17 45.41 -23.18 -15.67
CA ILE A 17 45.71 -21.95 -14.92
C ILE A 17 45.27 -20.72 -15.73
N VAL A 18 45.53 -20.68 -17.04
CA VAL A 18 45.09 -19.57 -17.90
C VAL A 18 43.57 -19.50 -18.00
N ILE A 19 42.87 -20.63 -18.13
CA ILE A 19 41.41 -20.69 -18.12
C ILE A 19 40.86 -20.26 -16.77
N GLN A 20 41.48 -20.67 -15.66
CA GLN A 20 41.05 -20.28 -14.31
C GLN A 20 41.32 -18.80 -14.04
N CYS A 21 42.44 -18.25 -14.49
CA CYS A 21 42.71 -16.82 -14.46
C CYS A 21 41.73 -16.04 -15.36
N LEU A 22 41.42 -16.52 -16.57
CA LEU A 22 40.41 -15.91 -17.44
C LEU A 22 39.02 -15.98 -16.82
N LEU A 23 38.65 -17.09 -16.16
CA LEU A 23 37.38 -17.22 -15.43
C LEU A 23 37.33 -16.30 -14.20
N ILE A 24 38.44 -16.10 -13.49
CA ILE A 24 38.53 -15.17 -12.35
C ILE A 24 38.44 -13.70 -12.84
N VAL A 25 39.15 -13.36 -13.92
CA VAL A 25 39.11 -12.02 -14.54
C VAL A 25 37.72 -11.72 -15.11
N ASN A 26 37.06 -12.70 -15.69
CA ASN A 26 35.69 -12.57 -16.23
C ASN A 26 34.61 -12.60 -15.13
N CYS A 27 34.97 -12.87 -13.86
CA CYS A 27 34.07 -12.90 -12.70
C CYS A 27 34.21 -11.66 -11.79
N GLN A 28 35.12 -10.73 -12.12
CA GLN A 28 35.38 -9.51 -11.33
C GLN A 28 35.31 -8.20 -12.14
N GLN A 29 34.57 -8.16 -13.25
CA GLN A 29 34.29 -6.87 -13.87
C GLN A 29 33.24 -6.14 -13.03
N GLN A 30 33.68 -5.09 -12.31
CA GLN A 30 32.76 -4.15 -11.70
C GLN A 30 31.88 -3.52 -12.78
N PRO A 31 30.63 -3.13 -12.46
CA PRO A 31 29.80 -2.39 -13.40
C PRO A 31 30.54 -1.14 -13.87
N VAL A 32 30.47 -0.81 -15.16
CA VAL A 32 31.21 0.31 -15.77
C VAL A 32 30.89 1.64 -15.08
N GLU A 33 29.68 1.78 -14.54
CA GLU A 33 29.24 2.93 -13.75
C GLU A 33 30.06 3.11 -12.45
N ILE A 34 30.56 2.02 -11.87
CA ILE A 34 31.44 2.05 -10.69
C ILE A 34 32.85 2.47 -11.09
N ASP A 35 33.34 2.04 -12.24
CA ASP A 35 34.66 2.43 -12.74
C ASP A 35 34.71 3.94 -13.02
N ASP A 36 33.74 4.45 -13.77
CA ASP A 36 33.57 5.89 -14.05
C ASP A 36 33.46 6.71 -12.75
N ALA A 37 32.70 6.20 -11.77
CA ALA A 37 32.56 6.84 -10.49
C ALA A 37 33.86 6.84 -9.68
N THR A 38 34.68 5.78 -9.74
CA THR A 38 35.87 5.60 -8.88
C THR A 38 36.97 6.61 -9.22
N TYR A 39 37.23 6.83 -10.50
CA TYR A 39 38.32 7.71 -10.96
C TYR A 39 37.89 9.17 -11.19
N LEU A 40 36.65 9.50 -10.84
CA LEU A 40 36.10 10.84 -10.98
C LEU A 40 36.78 11.83 -10.02
N GLN A 41 37.20 12.99 -10.53
CA GLN A 41 37.62 14.10 -9.70
C GLN A 41 36.40 14.72 -8.99
N LEU A 42 36.38 14.63 -7.66
CA LEU A 42 35.29 15.16 -6.86
C LEU A 42 35.41 16.67 -6.64
N PRO A 43 34.28 17.40 -6.65
CA PRO A 43 34.26 18.83 -6.35
C PRO A 43 34.47 19.08 -4.85
N THR A 44 34.99 20.28 -4.53
CA THR A 44 35.04 20.76 -3.15
C THR A 44 33.65 21.12 -2.66
N VAL A 45 33.15 20.42 -1.64
CA VAL A 45 31.86 20.72 -1.00
C VAL A 45 32.04 21.85 0.01
N THR A 46 31.38 22.99 -0.22
CA THR A 46 31.44 24.16 0.67
C THR A 46 30.33 24.18 1.71
N GLN A 47 29.22 23.46 1.47
CA GLN A 47 28.10 23.37 2.39
C GLN A 47 28.40 22.42 3.55
N THR A 48 28.03 22.85 4.76
CA THR A 48 28.19 22.07 6.00
C THR A 48 26.95 21.27 6.36
N LYS A 49 25.80 21.56 5.75
CA LYS A 49 24.50 20.92 5.97
C LYS A 49 23.72 20.83 4.67
N ILE A 50 22.76 19.90 4.62
CA ILE A 50 21.74 19.81 3.57
C ILE A 50 20.86 21.06 3.66
N PRO A 51 20.72 21.85 2.58
CA PRO A 51 19.81 22.99 2.56
C PRO A 51 18.37 22.58 2.88
N LYS A 52 17.65 23.35 3.69
CA LYS A 52 16.26 23.05 4.02
C LYS A 52 15.30 23.60 2.96
N VAL A 53 15.58 23.27 1.71
CA VAL A 53 14.81 23.66 0.52
C VAL A 53 14.24 22.40 -0.10
N VAL A 54 12.91 22.36 -0.24
CA VAL A 54 12.22 21.23 -0.88
C VAL A 54 12.08 21.48 -2.37
N ASN A 55 12.30 20.48 -3.21
CA ASN A 55 12.20 20.54 -4.66
C ASN A 55 11.21 19.49 -5.16
N PHE A 56 10.18 19.94 -5.89
CA PHE A 56 9.27 19.10 -6.66
C PHE A 56 9.48 19.34 -8.16
N ILE A 57 9.19 18.33 -8.98
CA ILE A 57 9.22 18.42 -10.45
C ILE A 57 7.85 18.07 -11.02
N ILE A 58 7.34 18.88 -11.95
CA ILE A 58 6.15 18.57 -12.75
C ILE A 58 6.45 18.83 -14.24
N LEU A 59 6.56 17.75 -15.02
CA LEU A 59 6.86 17.80 -16.46
C LEU A 59 5.61 17.45 -17.27
N GLN A 60 4.65 18.37 -17.33
CA GLN A 60 3.48 18.18 -18.18
C GLN A 60 3.85 18.37 -19.66
N ASP A 61 3.39 17.45 -20.50
CA ASP A 61 3.54 17.47 -21.95
C ASP A 61 2.66 18.53 -22.61
N LYS A 62 1.49 18.81 -22.03
CA LYS A 62 0.51 19.79 -22.52
C LYS A 62 0.45 21.02 -21.63
N PRO A 63 0.26 22.21 -22.24
CA PRO A 63 -0.20 23.36 -21.48
C PRO A 63 -1.59 23.06 -20.89
N ASP A 64 -1.91 23.68 -19.77
CA ASP A 64 -3.25 23.69 -19.16
C ASP A 64 -3.72 22.40 -18.45
N LYS A 65 -2.83 21.46 -18.12
CA LYS A 65 -3.21 20.31 -17.28
C LYS A 65 -3.25 20.70 -15.80
N ASP A 66 -4.32 20.31 -15.13
CA ASP A 66 -4.51 20.61 -13.71
C ASP A 66 -3.48 19.90 -12.82
N MET A 67 -3.08 20.56 -11.73
CA MET A 67 -2.38 19.91 -10.63
C MET A 67 -3.33 18.87 -10.00
N THR A 68 -2.80 17.68 -9.71
CA THR A 68 -3.57 16.65 -9.02
C THR A 68 -3.70 16.96 -7.52
N MET A 69 -4.76 16.46 -6.89
CA MET A 69 -4.91 16.55 -5.42
C MET A 69 -3.71 15.92 -4.70
N MET A 70 -3.16 14.82 -5.23
CA MET A 70 -1.99 14.16 -4.65
C MET A 70 -0.76 15.05 -4.63
N ALA A 71 -0.48 15.75 -5.74
CA ALA A 71 0.63 16.70 -5.81
C ALA A 71 0.44 17.87 -4.82
N TYR A 72 -0.80 18.37 -4.66
CA TYR A 72 -1.10 19.34 -3.61
C TYR A 72 -0.82 18.78 -2.20
N LEU A 73 -1.26 17.56 -1.89
CA LEU A 73 -1.05 16.94 -0.58
C LEU A 73 0.45 16.68 -0.32
N ALA A 74 1.24 16.35 -1.34
CA ALA A 74 2.69 16.25 -1.24
C ALA A 74 3.32 17.60 -0.85
N VAL A 75 2.96 18.69 -1.55
CA VAL A 75 3.43 20.05 -1.23
C VAL A 75 2.98 20.48 0.18
N LYS A 76 1.71 20.26 0.52
CA LYS A 76 1.12 20.66 1.80
C LYS A 76 1.74 19.91 2.97
N SER A 77 1.90 18.60 2.84
CA SER A 77 2.56 17.78 3.86
C SER A 77 4.03 18.16 4.04
N ALA A 78 4.76 18.46 2.96
CA ALA A 78 6.13 18.94 3.04
C ALA A 78 6.22 20.30 3.75
N HIS A 79 5.32 21.24 3.42
CA HIS A 79 5.24 22.53 4.10
C HIS A 79 5.03 22.40 5.61
N GLU A 80 4.07 21.57 6.03
CA GLU A 80 3.70 21.45 7.45
C GLU A 80 4.70 20.63 8.27
N MET A 81 5.16 19.50 7.72
CA MET A 81 5.97 18.54 8.47
C MET A 81 7.46 18.85 8.40
N LEU A 82 7.95 19.31 7.24
CA LEU A 82 9.36 19.63 7.06
C LEU A 82 9.65 21.08 7.43
N LYS A 83 8.67 21.99 7.31
CA LYS A 83 8.84 23.44 7.56
C LYS A 83 10.10 23.98 6.86
N PRO A 84 10.19 23.83 5.53
CA PRO A 84 11.36 24.27 4.79
C PRO A 84 11.42 25.79 4.69
N GLU A 85 12.60 26.31 4.40
CA GLU A 85 12.78 27.74 4.08
C GLU A 85 12.05 28.10 2.78
N LYS A 86 11.98 27.16 1.84
CA LYS A 86 11.37 27.34 0.53
C LYS A 86 10.95 26.00 -0.07
N ILE A 87 9.86 26.00 -0.83
CA ILE A 87 9.46 24.88 -1.68
C ILE A 87 9.55 25.35 -3.14
N MET A 88 10.44 24.73 -3.90
CA MET A 88 10.64 24.96 -5.32
C MET A 88 9.77 24.00 -6.12
N LEU A 89 8.94 24.51 -7.02
CA LEU A 89 8.31 23.72 -8.08
C LEU A 89 9.05 24.00 -9.38
N HIS A 90 9.77 22.99 -9.86
CA HIS A 90 10.41 22.98 -11.17
C HIS A 90 9.41 22.44 -12.20
N TYR A 91 9.06 23.25 -13.20
CA TYR A 91 7.98 22.90 -14.14
C TYR A 91 8.36 23.19 -15.59
N HIS A 92 7.84 22.41 -16.54
CA HIS A 92 7.93 22.77 -17.95
C HIS A 92 6.70 23.57 -18.39
N ASN A 93 5.53 22.96 -18.29
CA ASN A 93 4.24 23.65 -18.41
C ASN A 93 3.65 23.83 -17.01
N LEU A 94 3.30 25.07 -16.64
CA LEU A 94 2.81 25.36 -15.28
C LEU A 94 1.42 24.73 -15.11
N PRO A 95 1.22 23.84 -14.10
CA PRO A 95 -0.09 23.30 -13.84
C PRO A 95 -1.10 24.39 -13.45
N LYS A 96 -2.38 24.10 -13.66
CA LYS A 96 -3.50 24.98 -13.28
C LYS A 96 -4.47 24.27 -12.32
N GLY A 97 -5.63 24.88 -12.13
CA GLY A 97 -6.74 24.31 -11.37
C GLY A 97 -6.64 24.55 -9.88
N LYS A 98 -7.72 24.17 -9.18
CA LYS A 98 -7.93 24.43 -7.76
C LYS A 98 -6.75 24.00 -6.88
N TRP A 99 -6.15 22.85 -7.17
CA TRP A 99 -5.05 22.29 -6.38
C TRP A 99 -3.77 23.11 -6.52
N MET A 100 -3.52 23.67 -7.72
CA MET A 100 -2.41 24.59 -7.92
C MET A 100 -2.65 25.90 -7.17
N ASP A 101 -3.87 26.45 -7.21
CA ASP A 101 -4.20 27.69 -6.51
C ASP A 101 -4.00 27.56 -5.00
N LEU A 102 -4.39 26.41 -4.44
CA LEU A 102 -4.17 26.08 -3.02
C LEU A 102 -2.70 25.83 -2.69
N ALA A 103 -1.92 25.26 -3.62
CA ALA A 103 -0.48 25.04 -3.42
C ALA A 103 0.34 26.33 -3.58
N ARG A 104 -0.13 27.27 -4.40
CA ARG A 104 0.62 28.45 -4.85
C ARG A 104 1.27 29.27 -3.73
N PRO A 105 0.62 29.53 -2.57
CA PRO A 105 1.24 30.29 -1.48
C PRO A 105 2.50 29.63 -0.88
N PHE A 106 2.67 28.31 -1.03
CA PHE A 106 3.83 27.58 -0.52
C PHE A 106 4.98 27.51 -1.53
N LEU A 107 4.72 27.82 -2.80
CA LEU A 107 5.61 27.51 -3.91
C LEU A 107 6.39 28.72 -4.41
N THR A 108 7.65 28.48 -4.73
CA THR A 108 8.40 29.29 -5.67
C THR A 108 8.60 28.53 -6.96
N LEU A 109 8.26 29.19 -8.06
CA LEU A 109 8.21 28.57 -9.37
C LEU A 109 9.54 28.76 -10.10
N LYS A 110 10.04 27.69 -10.71
CA LYS A 110 11.19 27.72 -11.62
C LYS A 110 10.85 26.93 -12.88
N GLU A 111 10.83 27.61 -14.01
CA GLU A 111 10.63 26.94 -15.29
C GLU A 111 11.89 26.15 -15.67
N VAL A 112 11.71 24.97 -16.24
CA VAL A 112 12.78 24.09 -16.71
C VAL A 112 12.49 23.59 -18.12
N GLN A 113 13.56 23.33 -18.87
CA GLN A 113 13.47 22.71 -20.19
C GLN A 113 13.50 21.19 -20.05
N ILE A 114 12.74 20.50 -20.89
CA ILE A 114 12.72 19.04 -20.92
C ILE A 114 14.03 18.54 -21.57
N PRO A 115 14.88 17.79 -20.84
CA PRO A 115 16.09 17.22 -21.44
C PRO A 115 15.69 16.20 -22.52
N LYS A 116 16.30 16.30 -23.69
CA LYS A 116 16.12 15.32 -24.78
C LYS A 116 17.29 14.36 -24.91
N GLU A 117 18.41 14.69 -24.27
CA GLU A 117 19.60 13.86 -24.20
C GLU A 117 20.36 14.11 -22.90
N ILE A 118 21.19 13.14 -22.50
CA ILE A 118 22.20 13.26 -21.45
C ILE A 118 23.46 12.51 -21.87
N HIS A 119 24.60 13.20 -21.90
CA HIS A 119 25.89 12.63 -22.36
C HIS A 119 25.83 11.98 -23.75
N GLY A 120 25.02 12.53 -24.66
CA GLY A 120 24.79 11.99 -26.00
C GLY A 120 23.80 10.82 -26.07
N ASN A 121 23.26 10.36 -24.94
CA ASN A 121 22.23 9.33 -24.89
C ASN A 121 20.84 9.98 -24.92
N PRO A 122 19.90 9.53 -25.77
CA PRO A 122 18.55 10.10 -25.87
C PRO A 122 17.72 9.82 -24.61
N VAL A 123 16.86 10.77 -24.22
CA VAL A 123 15.97 10.66 -23.07
C VAL A 123 14.52 10.94 -23.50
N ASN A 124 13.75 9.89 -23.71
CA ASN A 124 12.40 10.01 -24.30
C ASN A 124 11.29 9.92 -23.25
N LYS A 125 11.49 9.13 -22.19
CA LYS A 125 10.50 8.92 -21.13
C LYS A 125 10.46 10.10 -20.15
N VAL A 126 9.26 10.53 -19.77
CA VAL A 126 9.07 11.69 -18.86
C VAL A 126 9.66 11.40 -17.48
N GLU A 127 9.61 10.15 -17.04
CA GLU A 127 10.19 9.68 -15.80
C GLU A 127 11.72 9.84 -15.80
N HIS A 128 12.38 9.44 -16.90
CA HIS A 128 13.81 9.63 -17.07
C HIS A 128 14.21 11.11 -17.25
N GLN A 129 13.36 11.91 -17.89
CA GLN A 129 13.56 13.37 -17.97
C GLN A 129 13.53 14.01 -16.58
N SER A 130 12.59 13.57 -15.73
CA SER A 130 12.54 13.95 -14.32
C SER A 130 13.80 13.48 -13.58
N ASP A 131 14.29 12.27 -13.85
CA ASP A 131 15.52 11.77 -13.25
C ASP A 131 16.74 12.66 -13.53
N VAL A 132 16.90 13.08 -14.78
CA VAL A 132 17.98 13.98 -15.20
C VAL A 132 17.87 15.33 -14.49
N ILE A 133 16.69 15.97 -14.53
CA ILE A 133 16.48 17.28 -13.91
C ILE A 133 16.69 17.19 -12.39
N ARG A 134 16.24 16.11 -11.74
CA ARG A 134 16.44 15.87 -10.31
C ARG A 134 17.92 15.90 -9.96
N LEU A 135 18.76 15.13 -10.67
CA LEU A 135 20.20 15.11 -10.40
C LEU A 135 20.85 16.48 -10.66
N GLN A 136 20.43 17.20 -11.70
CA GLN A 136 20.90 18.57 -11.96
C GLN A 136 20.58 19.51 -10.79
N ILE A 137 19.35 19.47 -10.26
CA ILE A 137 18.93 20.25 -9.10
C ILE A 137 19.76 19.89 -7.86
N MET A 138 19.90 18.59 -7.56
CA MET A 138 20.66 18.13 -6.39
C MET A 138 22.14 18.48 -6.48
N ARG A 139 22.69 18.54 -7.70
CA ARG A 139 24.07 18.98 -7.94
C ARG A 139 24.23 20.49 -7.75
N GLU A 140 23.36 21.29 -8.37
CA GLU A 140 23.46 22.76 -8.36
C GLU A 140 23.10 23.36 -7.01
N PHE A 141 21.98 22.92 -6.42
CA PHE A 141 21.41 23.53 -5.21
C PHE A 141 21.48 22.62 -3.99
N GLY A 142 21.48 21.30 -4.19
CA GLY A 142 21.20 20.34 -3.13
C GLY A 142 19.78 20.51 -2.58
N GLY A 143 19.62 20.17 -1.30
CA GLY A 143 18.38 20.29 -0.57
C GLY A 143 17.65 18.95 -0.44
N ILE A 144 16.32 18.99 -0.49
CA ILE A 144 15.44 17.83 -0.32
C ILE A 144 14.58 17.72 -1.58
N TYR A 145 14.79 16.71 -2.39
CA TYR A 145 13.90 16.38 -3.49
C TYR A 145 12.84 15.39 -3.05
N LEU A 146 11.60 15.60 -3.50
CA LEU A 146 10.46 14.72 -3.30
C LEU A 146 9.69 14.55 -4.61
N ASP A 147 9.32 13.31 -4.95
CA ASP A 147 8.30 13.06 -5.97
C ASP A 147 6.93 13.59 -5.52
N THR A 148 6.05 13.88 -6.49
CA THR A 148 4.72 14.48 -6.24
C THR A 148 3.71 13.53 -5.58
N ASP A 149 4.11 12.30 -5.31
CA ASP A 149 3.36 11.27 -4.61
C ASP A 149 4.09 10.80 -3.33
N ILE A 150 4.98 11.64 -2.79
CA ILE A 150 5.55 11.50 -1.45
C ILE A 150 4.78 12.36 -0.46
N ILE A 151 4.25 11.74 0.60
CA ILE A 151 3.65 12.45 1.73
C ILE A 151 4.62 12.49 2.89
N SER A 152 4.93 13.69 3.38
CA SER A 152 5.75 13.88 4.57
C SER A 152 4.92 13.67 5.84
N LEU A 153 5.37 12.81 6.74
CA LEU A 153 4.64 12.45 7.97
C LEU A 153 5.30 12.99 9.24
N LYS A 154 6.61 13.26 9.20
CA LYS A 154 7.42 13.73 10.34
C LYS A 154 8.52 14.70 9.89
N SER A 155 9.09 15.43 10.86
CA SER A 155 10.29 16.23 10.62
C SER A 155 11.51 15.35 10.34
N ILE A 156 12.38 15.84 9.46
CA ILE A 156 13.65 15.20 9.07
C ILE A 156 14.87 16.03 9.48
N ASP A 157 14.71 17.00 10.37
CA ASP A 157 15.77 17.97 10.73
C ASP A 157 17.04 17.27 11.25
N HIS A 158 16.88 16.12 11.91
CA HIS A 158 17.98 15.28 12.39
C HIS A 158 18.88 14.73 11.28
N LEU A 159 18.39 14.67 10.04
CA LEU A 159 19.13 14.21 8.86
C LEU A 159 19.84 15.34 8.10
N LEU A 160 19.61 16.61 8.45
CA LEU A 160 20.18 17.75 7.70
C LEU A 160 21.70 17.92 7.89
N ASN A 161 22.28 17.28 8.90
CA ASN A 161 23.74 17.30 9.11
C ASN A 161 24.48 16.30 8.20
N GLU A 162 23.77 15.40 7.52
CA GLU A 162 24.38 14.43 6.61
C GLU A 162 24.92 15.11 5.32
N THR A 163 25.68 14.37 4.51
CA THR A 163 26.13 14.82 3.18
C THR A 163 25.13 14.45 2.09
N MET A 164 24.55 13.25 2.20
CA MET A 164 23.63 12.64 1.27
C MET A 164 22.76 11.63 2.03
N VAL A 165 21.46 11.57 1.75
CA VAL A 165 20.51 10.62 2.34
C VAL A 165 19.56 10.09 1.28
N MET A 166 19.35 8.76 1.27
CA MET A 166 18.31 8.08 0.48
C MET A 166 17.75 6.89 1.25
N GLY A 167 16.55 6.44 0.88
CA GLY A 167 15.94 5.22 1.44
C GLY A 167 16.10 3.99 0.53
N GLN A 168 16.18 2.81 1.14
CA GLN A 168 16.17 1.54 0.41
C GLN A 168 14.76 1.22 -0.12
N GLN A 169 14.66 0.79 -1.38
CA GLN A 169 13.39 0.32 -1.96
C GLN A 169 13.07 -1.12 -1.56
N GLY A 170 14.09 -1.89 -1.18
CA GLY A 170 14.00 -3.27 -0.72
C GLY A 170 15.04 -3.53 0.36
N TYR A 171 14.87 -4.62 1.11
CA TYR A 171 15.78 -4.96 2.21
C TYR A 171 17.22 -5.17 1.70
N ASN A 172 18.20 -4.77 2.51
CA ASN A 172 19.62 -4.99 2.26
C ASN A 172 20.11 -4.49 0.88
N LEU A 173 19.53 -3.40 0.37
CA LEU A 173 19.82 -2.84 -0.96
C LEU A 173 19.58 -3.84 -2.12
N GLU A 174 18.70 -4.82 -1.94
CA GLU A 174 18.36 -5.79 -2.99
C GLU A 174 17.72 -5.08 -4.18
N ASP A 175 16.76 -4.19 -3.92
CA ASP A 175 16.09 -3.38 -4.95
C ASP A 175 16.81 -2.08 -5.30
N GLY A 176 17.79 -1.66 -4.47
CA GLY A 176 18.52 -0.41 -4.62
C GLY A 176 17.97 0.74 -3.79
N LEU A 177 18.27 1.97 -4.20
CA LEU A 177 17.91 3.20 -3.49
C LEU A 177 16.97 4.04 -4.35
N CYS A 178 15.71 4.21 -3.93
CA CYS A 178 14.72 4.89 -4.76
C CYS A 178 14.94 6.40 -4.81
N SER A 179 14.93 6.97 -6.02
CA SER A 179 15.18 8.38 -6.28
C SER A 179 14.01 9.32 -5.94
N ALA A 180 12.85 8.76 -5.57
CA ALA A 180 11.67 9.54 -5.20
C ALA A 180 11.89 10.44 -3.97
N VAL A 181 12.89 10.12 -3.15
CA VAL A 181 13.37 11.00 -2.07
C VAL A 181 14.89 11.07 -2.10
N ILE A 182 15.43 12.27 -2.29
CA ILE A 182 16.88 12.52 -2.21
C ILE A 182 17.11 13.70 -1.29
N MET A 183 18.03 13.57 -0.35
CA MET A 183 18.52 14.72 0.40
C MET A 183 20.02 14.84 0.21
N SER A 184 20.52 16.01 -0.21
CA SER A 184 21.96 16.17 -0.42
C SER A 184 22.42 17.59 -0.16
N ARG A 185 23.69 17.70 0.20
CA ARG A 185 24.42 18.95 -0.02
C ARG A 185 24.61 19.15 -1.53
N ALA A 186 24.66 20.41 -1.96
CA ALA A 186 25.04 20.75 -3.32
C ALA A 186 26.42 20.14 -3.62
N ASN A 187 26.59 19.61 -4.84
CA ASN A 187 27.82 18.95 -5.28
C ASN A 187 28.35 17.86 -4.33
N SER A 188 27.50 17.16 -3.56
CA SER A 188 27.96 16.02 -2.76
C SER A 188 28.69 14.98 -3.62
N ALA A 189 29.66 14.28 -3.02
CA ALA A 189 30.45 13.27 -3.72
C ALA A 189 29.56 12.21 -4.37
N PHE A 190 28.54 11.74 -3.64
CA PHE A 190 27.59 10.75 -4.13
C PHE A 190 26.79 11.23 -5.35
N ILE A 191 26.21 12.44 -5.31
CA ILE A 191 25.49 13.01 -6.47
C ILE A 191 26.41 13.19 -7.68
N THR A 192 27.67 13.58 -7.45
CA THR A 192 28.65 13.75 -8.52
C THR A 192 28.97 12.41 -9.20
N ARG A 193 29.21 11.35 -8.40
CA ARG A 193 29.43 9.99 -8.92
C ARG A 193 28.19 9.46 -9.65
N TRP A 194 27.01 9.64 -9.07
CA TRP A 194 25.76 9.18 -9.67
C TRP A 194 25.45 9.92 -10.98
N SER A 195 25.70 11.22 -11.05
CA SER A 195 25.57 11.99 -12.30
C SER A 195 26.54 11.47 -13.37
N ALA A 196 27.78 11.12 -13.02
CA ALA A 196 28.74 10.57 -13.98
C ALA A 196 28.31 9.20 -14.54
N ALA A 197 27.65 8.36 -13.73
CA ALA A 197 27.11 7.08 -14.17
C ALA A 197 26.07 7.19 -15.31
N TYR A 198 25.46 8.36 -15.51
CA TYR A 198 24.57 8.62 -16.65
C TYR A 198 25.32 8.71 -18.00
N ASN A 199 26.65 8.67 -18.03
CA ASN A 199 27.41 8.42 -19.27
C ASN A 199 26.95 7.13 -19.98
N HIS A 200 26.50 6.14 -19.20
CA HIS A 200 26.02 4.85 -19.68
C HIS A 200 24.49 4.76 -19.68
N PHE A 201 23.79 5.90 -19.75
CA PHE A 201 22.34 5.96 -19.68
C PHE A 201 21.66 5.16 -20.81
N ASP A 202 20.69 4.34 -20.43
CA ASP A 202 19.86 3.53 -21.31
C ASP A 202 18.36 3.79 -21.02
N ASP A 203 17.72 4.51 -21.95
CA ASP A 203 16.30 4.87 -21.87
C ASP A 203 15.37 3.63 -21.88
N GLY A 204 15.87 2.46 -22.27
CA GLY A 204 15.16 1.18 -22.20
C GLY A 204 14.97 0.66 -20.78
N LYS A 205 15.86 1.01 -19.83
CA LYS A 205 15.88 0.45 -18.48
C LYS A 205 15.21 1.38 -17.46
N TRP A 206 13.97 1.04 -17.10
CA TRP A 206 13.09 1.87 -16.27
C TRP A 206 13.67 2.32 -14.91
N ASP A 207 14.06 1.39 -14.03
CA ASP A 207 14.52 1.69 -12.67
C ASP A 207 16.05 1.61 -12.52
N TYR A 208 16.77 1.24 -13.58
CA TYR A 208 18.18 0.90 -13.45
C TYR A 208 19.02 2.12 -13.04
N HIS A 209 18.90 3.22 -13.76
CA HIS A 209 19.70 4.43 -13.49
C HIS A 209 19.20 5.20 -12.27
N SER A 210 17.91 5.10 -11.95
CA SER A 210 17.25 5.84 -10.87
C SER A 210 17.17 5.09 -9.54
N VAL A 211 17.35 3.77 -9.54
CA VAL A 211 17.25 2.93 -8.34
C VAL A 211 18.42 1.96 -8.17
N ARG A 212 18.77 1.19 -9.21
CA ARG A 212 19.80 0.15 -9.12
C ARG A 212 21.21 0.73 -9.03
N VAL A 213 21.56 1.68 -9.91
CA VAL A 213 22.85 2.38 -9.92
C VAL A 213 23.17 3.05 -8.58
N PRO A 214 22.29 3.89 -7.97
CA PRO A 214 22.59 4.45 -6.65
C PRO A 214 22.72 3.35 -5.58
N GLY A 215 21.99 2.23 -5.69
CA GLY A 215 22.19 1.06 -4.84
C GLY A 215 23.59 0.44 -4.95
N MET A 216 24.13 0.32 -6.16
CA MET A 216 25.50 -0.16 -6.40
C MET A 216 26.53 0.84 -5.87
N LEU A 217 26.35 2.14 -6.15
CA LEU A 217 27.22 3.20 -5.64
C LEU A 217 27.25 3.24 -4.12
N ALA A 218 26.12 3.03 -3.43
CA ALA A 218 26.06 3.02 -1.98
C ALA A 218 26.80 1.83 -1.36
N LYS A 219 26.87 0.68 -2.06
CA LYS A 219 27.68 -0.47 -1.63
C LYS A 219 29.18 -0.17 -1.72
N THR A 220 29.61 0.52 -2.77
CA THR A 220 31.04 0.84 -3.01
C THR A 220 31.51 2.07 -2.22
N PHE A 221 30.69 3.13 -2.18
CA PHE A 221 31.00 4.43 -1.59
C PHE A 221 30.12 4.70 -0.36
N SER A 222 30.08 3.75 0.58
CA SER A 222 29.19 3.78 1.74
C SER A 222 29.43 4.97 2.69
N TYR A 223 30.62 5.57 2.68
CA TYR A 223 30.92 6.78 3.45
C TYR A 223 30.34 8.06 2.83
N ASP A 224 29.95 8.03 1.56
CA ASP A 224 29.43 9.21 0.86
C ASP A 224 27.92 9.41 1.09
N ILE A 225 27.23 8.45 1.72
CA ILE A 225 25.76 8.42 1.86
C ILE A 225 25.28 7.78 3.16
N ARG A 226 24.25 8.37 3.76
CA ARG A 226 23.42 7.76 4.79
C ARG A 226 22.23 7.03 4.15
N VAL A 227 22.18 5.71 4.28
CA VAL A 227 21.05 4.90 3.81
C VAL A 227 20.02 4.73 4.94
N LEU A 228 18.77 5.11 4.68
CA LEU A 228 17.64 4.91 5.60
C LEU A 228 16.98 3.55 5.38
N PRO A 229 16.45 2.90 6.43
CA PRO A 229 15.75 1.63 6.31
C PRO A 229 14.48 1.72 5.46
N LEU A 230 14.00 0.57 4.97
CA LEU A 230 12.84 0.48 4.06
C LEU A 230 11.60 1.17 4.65
N GLU A 231 11.38 0.96 5.96
CA GLU A 231 10.25 1.45 6.74
C GLU A 231 10.23 2.96 6.92
N SER A 232 11.34 3.65 6.66
CA SER A 232 11.38 5.10 6.80
C SER A 232 10.59 5.83 5.72
N ILE A 233 10.52 5.27 4.50
CA ILE A 233 9.94 5.97 3.32
C ILE A 233 9.15 5.02 2.41
N PHE A 234 9.72 3.86 2.06
CA PHE A 234 9.25 3.02 0.96
C PHE A 234 8.47 1.77 1.39
N SER A 235 8.11 1.68 2.68
CA SER A 235 7.12 0.73 3.20
C SER A 235 5.78 1.44 3.42
N PRO A 236 4.65 0.83 3.03
CA PRO A 236 4.52 -0.44 2.31
C PRO A 236 5.02 -0.36 0.87
N ARG A 237 5.57 -1.47 0.35
CA ARG A 237 6.06 -1.54 -1.03
C ARG A 237 4.94 -1.81 -2.03
N PHE A 238 5.12 -1.39 -3.27
CA PHE A 238 4.15 -1.58 -4.36
C PHE A 238 4.01 -3.01 -4.86
N GLN A 239 4.97 -3.89 -4.59
CA GLN A 239 4.92 -5.28 -5.07
C GLN A 239 3.97 -6.15 -4.25
N ASP A 240 3.82 -5.87 -2.96
CA ASP A 240 3.21 -6.82 -2.03
C ASP A 240 2.26 -6.20 -0.99
N ARG A 241 2.43 -4.92 -0.62
CA ARG A 241 1.79 -4.37 0.59
C ARG A 241 1.15 -2.99 0.45
N GLN A 242 1.26 -2.30 -0.68
CA GLN A 242 0.67 -0.97 -0.90
C GLN A 242 -0.83 -0.91 -0.62
N LYS A 243 -1.56 -2.00 -0.89
CA LYS A 243 -2.99 -2.11 -0.56
C LYS A 243 -3.28 -1.86 0.92
N GLU A 244 -2.35 -2.16 1.83
CA GLU A 244 -2.51 -1.92 3.27
C GLU A 244 -2.72 -0.43 3.63
N MET A 245 -2.29 0.47 2.74
CA MET A 245 -2.53 1.91 2.89
C MET A 245 -3.97 2.29 2.54
N TYR A 246 -4.51 1.67 1.49
CA TYR A 246 -5.77 2.04 0.86
C TYR A 246 -6.96 1.19 1.35
N GLU A 247 -6.68 -0.01 1.83
CA GLU A 247 -7.68 -1.01 2.18
C GLU A 247 -7.77 -1.18 3.69
N GLY A 248 -8.68 -0.42 4.31
CA GLY A 248 -8.91 -0.48 5.74
C GLY A 248 -7.78 0.16 6.57
N ARG A 249 -7.82 -0.06 7.89
CA ARG A 249 -6.89 0.52 8.89
C ARG A 249 -5.88 -0.52 9.36
N VAL A 250 -5.06 -0.98 8.44
CA VAL A 250 -4.21 -2.17 8.65
C VAL A 250 -2.71 -1.84 8.69
N TYR A 251 -2.31 -0.64 8.24
CA TYR A 251 -0.92 -0.18 8.28
C TYR A 251 -0.70 0.90 9.33
N ASP A 252 0.41 0.79 10.06
CA ASP A 252 0.87 1.76 11.05
C ASP A 252 2.09 2.51 10.52
N PHE A 253 1.94 3.82 10.34
CA PHE A 253 3.00 4.72 9.87
C PHE A 253 3.97 5.16 10.98
N ALA A 254 3.95 4.53 12.16
CA ALA A 254 4.79 4.90 13.31
C ALA A 254 6.30 4.91 13.01
N ASN A 255 6.79 4.18 12.01
CA ASN A 255 8.21 4.20 11.60
C ASN A 255 8.50 5.07 10.38
N ASN A 256 7.47 5.53 9.67
CA ASN A 256 7.60 6.34 8.47
C ASN A 256 7.96 7.79 8.83
N LEU A 257 9.01 8.32 8.20
CA LEU A 257 9.26 9.76 8.10
C LEU A 257 8.42 10.35 6.97
N MET A 258 8.28 9.58 5.89
CA MET A 258 7.49 9.88 4.71
C MET A 258 6.85 8.58 4.21
N VAL A 259 5.90 8.68 3.29
CA VAL A 259 5.31 7.53 2.61
C VAL A 259 5.21 7.80 1.11
N HIS A 260 5.59 6.80 0.31
CA HIS A 260 5.42 6.81 -1.14
C HIS A 260 4.08 6.19 -1.51
N LEU A 261 3.24 6.94 -2.24
CA LEU A 261 1.91 6.48 -2.63
C LEU A 261 1.95 5.54 -3.85
N TRP A 262 3.09 5.48 -4.55
CA TRP A 262 3.29 4.65 -5.74
C TRP A 262 2.28 4.97 -6.86
N GLY A 263 2.28 6.21 -7.33
CA GLY A 263 1.25 6.79 -8.21
C GLY A 263 0.77 5.88 -9.34
N SER A 264 1.71 5.32 -10.11
CA SER A 264 1.39 4.43 -11.23
C SER A 264 0.90 3.05 -10.79
N ALA A 265 1.47 2.49 -9.72
CA ALA A 265 1.11 1.15 -9.23
C ALA A 265 -0.17 1.14 -8.40
N SER A 266 -0.57 2.29 -7.84
CA SER A 266 -1.75 2.46 -6.97
C SER A 266 -2.88 3.24 -7.64
N ILE A 267 -2.84 3.40 -8.96
CA ILE A 267 -3.78 4.26 -9.70
C ILE A 267 -5.24 3.87 -9.49
N GLU A 268 -5.52 2.57 -9.28
CA GLU A 268 -6.86 2.06 -8.99
C GLU A 268 -7.45 2.61 -7.67
N TYR A 269 -6.61 2.92 -6.68
CA TYR A 269 -7.02 3.51 -5.42
C TYR A 269 -7.00 5.03 -5.49
N LEU A 270 -5.92 5.60 -6.04
CA LEU A 270 -5.71 7.04 -6.08
C LEU A 270 -6.74 7.77 -6.93
N SER A 271 -7.21 7.15 -8.02
CA SER A 271 -8.26 7.70 -8.89
C SER A 271 -9.62 7.84 -8.19
N LEU A 272 -9.83 7.10 -7.10
CA LEU A 272 -11.08 7.14 -6.34
C LEU A 272 -11.02 8.10 -5.14
N LEU A 273 -9.84 8.64 -4.82
CA LEU A 273 -9.69 9.61 -3.73
C LEU A 273 -10.26 10.98 -4.13
N SER A 274 -11.09 11.53 -3.25
CA SER A 274 -11.52 12.92 -3.25
C SER A 274 -11.33 13.51 -1.84
N PRO A 275 -11.43 14.84 -1.65
CA PRO A 275 -11.38 15.43 -0.33
C PRO A 275 -12.43 14.83 0.62
N GLU A 276 -13.63 14.57 0.10
CA GLU A 276 -14.73 13.97 0.84
C GLU A 276 -14.44 12.51 1.21
N VAL A 277 -13.84 11.73 0.31
CA VAL A 277 -13.39 10.35 0.62
C VAL A 277 -12.32 10.37 1.70
N ILE A 278 -11.28 11.22 1.59
CA ILE A 278 -10.22 11.31 2.60
C ILE A 278 -10.80 11.75 3.96
N GLN A 279 -11.72 12.70 3.95
CA GLN A 279 -12.34 13.23 5.18
C GLN A 279 -13.22 12.19 5.88
N ASN A 280 -13.92 11.34 5.14
CA ASN A 280 -15.00 10.51 5.70
C ASN A 280 -14.72 9.01 5.70
N VAL A 281 -13.84 8.50 4.84
CA VAL A 281 -13.54 7.06 4.74
C VAL A 281 -12.25 6.76 5.50
N ASP A 282 -12.34 5.87 6.48
CA ASP A 282 -11.23 5.53 7.38
C ASP A 282 -10.38 4.39 6.81
N THR A 283 -9.32 4.76 6.08
CA THR A 283 -8.22 3.88 5.67
C THR A 283 -6.93 4.33 6.35
N SER A 284 -5.91 3.47 6.43
CA SER A 284 -4.61 3.84 7.00
C SER A 284 -4.10 5.16 6.41
N LEU A 285 -4.14 5.28 5.08
CA LEU A 285 -3.70 6.46 4.36
C LEU A 285 -4.59 7.68 4.65
N ASN A 286 -5.91 7.54 4.50
CA ASN A 286 -6.82 8.68 4.67
C ASN A 286 -6.68 9.27 6.07
N CYS A 287 -6.60 8.42 7.09
CA CYS A 287 -6.34 8.82 8.47
C CYS A 287 -5.04 9.62 8.62
N ALA A 288 -3.96 9.19 7.97
CA ALA A 288 -2.66 9.86 8.04
C ALA A 288 -2.64 11.23 7.34
N ILE A 289 -3.39 11.38 6.24
CA ILE A 289 -3.32 12.56 5.36
C ILE A 289 -4.48 13.54 5.53
N ARG A 290 -5.56 13.18 6.24
CA ARG A 290 -6.76 14.03 6.46
C ARG A 290 -6.42 15.42 7.00
N LYS A 291 -5.42 15.50 7.88
CA LYS A 291 -4.94 16.78 8.44
C LYS A 291 -4.38 17.75 7.39
N PHE A 292 -3.95 17.25 6.24
CA PHE A 292 -3.42 18.06 5.13
C PHE A 292 -4.50 18.53 4.15
N LEU A 293 -5.77 18.14 4.34
CA LEU A 293 -6.86 18.67 3.53
C LEU A 293 -7.04 20.19 3.78
N PRO A 294 -7.44 20.95 2.75
CA PRO A 294 -7.82 22.36 2.94
C PRO A 294 -8.95 22.49 3.97
N ASP A 295 -8.95 23.59 4.72
CA ASP A 295 -9.91 23.84 5.81
C ASP A 295 -11.37 23.74 5.36
N THR A 296 -11.66 24.13 4.10
CA THR A 296 -12.99 24.03 3.50
C THR A 296 -13.53 22.60 3.44
N TYR A 297 -12.66 21.59 3.51
CA TYR A 297 -13.01 20.17 3.46
C TYR A 297 -12.86 19.47 4.81
N ARG A 298 -12.21 20.09 5.79
CA ARG A 298 -12.03 19.52 7.12
C ARG A 298 -13.25 19.88 7.97
N ASN A 299 -14.00 18.89 8.43
CA ASN A 299 -15.02 19.14 9.44
C ASN A 299 -14.36 19.27 10.82
N VAL A 300 -13.92 20.48 11.17
CA VAL A 300 -13.20 20.75 12.44
C VAL A 300 -14.09 20.53 13.67
N SER A 301 -15.43 20.53 13.49
CA SER A 301 -16.38 20.32 14.58
C SER A 301 -16.57 18.85 14.97
N GLU A 302 -16.20 17.91 14.09
CA GLU A 302 -16.24 16.48 14.36
C GLU A 302 -14.81 16.00 14.59
N ASP A 303 -14.53 15.45 15.76
CA ASP A 303 -13.28 14.74 15.99
C ASP A 303 -13.27 13.47 15.12
N ARG A 304 -12.69 13.60 13.93
CA ARG A 304 -12.50 12.52 12.95
C ARG A 304 -11.13 11.85 13.14
N THR A 305 -10.59 11.84 14.35
CA THR A 305 -9.34 11.13 14.65
C THR A 305 -9.56 9.62 14.54
N CYS A 306 -8.77 8.96 13.70
CA CYS A 306 -8.85 7.51 13.57
C CYS A 306 -8.30 6.83 14.83
N VAL A 307 -9.12 5.99 15.44
CA VAL A 307 -8.74 5.16 16.60
C VAL A 307 -8.22 3.79 16.16
N TYR A 308 -7.28 3.23 16.92
CA TYR A 308 -6.73 1.88 16.69
C TYR A 308 -6.87 1.05 17.97
N PRO A 309 -8.11 0.70 18.39
CA PRO A 309 -8.33 -0.02 19.64
C PRO A 309 -7.64 -1.39 19.59
N LYS A 310 -6.87 -1.70 20.64
CA LYS A 310 -6.22 -3.02 20.82
C LYS A 310 -7.16 -4.05 21.44
N GLN A 311 -8.18 -3.60 22.15
CA GLN A 311 -9.16 -4.45 22.84
C GLN A 311 -10.52 -3.74 22.89
N THR A 312 -11.59 -4.53 22.98
CA THR A 312 -12.94 -4.02 23.29
C THR A 312 -13.11 -3.90 24.81
N SER A 313 -13.83 -2.88 25.25
CA SER A 313 -14.20 -2.70 26.66
C SER A 313 -15.54 -3.38 27.02
N LEU A 314 -16.26 -3.88 26.01
CA LEU A 314 -17.58 -4.47 26.19
C LEU A 314 -17.48 -5.88 26.82
N LYS A 315 -18.31 -6.13 27.83
CA LYS A 315 -18.31 -7.39 28.61
C LYS A 315 -18.60 -8.61 27.76
N ASP A 316 -19.43 -8.46 26.74
CA ASP A 316 -19.80 -9.53 25.82
C ASP A 316 -18.74 -9.76 24.73
N ARG A 317 -17.63 -9.02 24.75
CA ARG A 317 -16.53 -9.06 23.78
C ARG A 317 -16.92 -8.68 22.35
N LEU A 318 -17.97 -7.87 22.19
CA LEU A 318 -18.33 -7.29 20.89
C LEU A 318 -17.19 -6.39 20.40
N VAL A 319 -16.71 -6.67 19.18
CA VAL A 319 -15.66 -5.94 18.50
C VAL A 319 -16.24 -4.79 17.69
N GLY A 320 -17.28 -5.06 16.89
CA GLY A 320 -17.89 -4.05 16.05
C GLY A 320 -19.32 -4.40 15.67
N TYR A 321 -20.12 -3.37 15.43
CA TYR A 321 -21.51 -3.49 15.00
C TYR A 321 -21.83 -2.49 13.89
N TRP A 322 -22.19 -2.99 12.71
CA TRP A 322 -22.55 -2.20 11.54
C TRP A 322 -23.96 -2.58 11.08
N PRO A 323 -24.97 -1.71 11.29
CA PRO A 323 -26.35 -2.00 10.85
C PRO A 323 -26.48 -2.11 9.32
N LEU A 324 -25.67 -1.33 8.58
CA LEU A 324 -25.76 -1.18 7.12
C LEU A 324 -27.14 -0.70 6.65
N ASN A 325 -27.73 0.22 7.42
CA ASN A 325 -29.01 0.83 7.09
C ASN A 325 -28.80 2.10 6.24
N GLY A 326 -29.60 2.26 5.19
CA GLY A 326 -29.62 3.45 4.34
C GLY A 326 -30.81 4.39 4.60
N PRO A 327 -30.96 5.45 3.77
CA PRO A 327 -29.99 5.89 2.79
C PRO A 327 -28.78 6.57 3.45
N SER A 328 -27.63 6.54 2.78
CA SER A 328 -26.40 7.18 3.23
C SER A 328 -25.68 7.88 2.07
N ASN A 329 -24.65 8.66 2.38
CA ASN A 329 -23.93 9.46 1.40
C ASN A 329 -22.73 8.70 0.84
N ALA A 330 -22.84 8.25 -0.41
CA ALA A 330 -21.68 7.77 -1.18
C ALA A 330 -20.81 8.95 -1.62
N TYR A 331 -19.58 9.00 -1.11
CA TYR A 331 -18.55 9.95 -1.50
C TYR A 331 -17.95 9.55 -2.85
N ASN A 332 -17.82 10.55 -3.73
CA ASN A 332 -17.42 10.34 -5.12
C ASN A 332 -18.29 9.31 -5.87
N GLY A 333 -19.53 9.09 -5.42
CA GLY A 333 -20.46 8.09 -5.97
C GLY A 333 -20.00 6.64 -5.84
N VAL A 334 -18.94 6.36 -5.07
CA VAL A 334 -18.30 5.04 -5.01
C VAL A 334 -18.13 4.57 -3.57
N TYR A 335 -17.54 5.39 -2.69
CA TYR A 335 -17.20 4.96 -1.34
C TYR A 335 -18.16 5.52 -0.31
N GLU A 336 -18.60 4.68 0.61
CA GLU A 336 -19.48 5.07 1.70
C GLU A 336 -18.83 4.72 3.03
N ARG A 337 -18.95 5.61 4.03
CA ARG A 337 -18.51 5.30 5.39
C ARG A 337 -19.59 4.50 6.11
N LEU A 338 -19.19 3.44 6.81
CA LEU A 338 -20.07 2.59 7.60
C LEU A 338 -19.81 2.81 9.08
N GLU A 339 -20.81 3.32 9.79
CA GLU A 339 -20.67 3.63 11.21
C GLU A 339 -20.61 2.35 12.06
N ASP A 340 -19.71 2.36 13.06
CA ASP A 340 -19.62 1.30 14.06
C ASP A 340 -20.39 1.75 15.29
N LEU A 341 -21.50 1.09 15.57
CA LEU A 341 -22.38 1.37 16.71
C LEU A 341 -22.00 0.59 17.97
N SER A 342 -20.91 -0.20 17.95
CA SER A 342 -20.41 -0.86 19.16
C SER A 342 -19.78 0.13 20.14
N GLY A 343 -19.36 1.31 19.67
CA GLY A 343 -18.62 2.29 20.46
C GLY A 343 -17.10 2.10 20.46
N ASN A 344 -16.55 1.14 19.70
CA ASN A 344 -15.10 0.96 19.56
C ASN A 344 -14.47 1.87 18.48
N GLY A 345 -15.28 2.60 17.70
CA GLY A 345 -14.80 3.50 16.64
C GLY A 345 -14.21 2.74 15.45
N LEU A 346 -14.62 1.49 15.25
CA LEU A 346 -14.22 0.62 14.15
C LEU A 346 -15.04 0.87 12.88
N HIS A 347 -15.25 2.14 12.50
CA HIS A 347 -15.91 2.50 11.25
C HIS A 347 -15.33 1.74 10.04
N GLY A 348 -16.22 1.13 9.27
CA GLY A 348 -15.91 0.45 8.01
C GLY A 348 -16.21 1.34 6.81
N PHE A 349 -16.15 0.76 5.62
CA PHE A 349 -16.56 1.44 4.39
C PHE A 349 -17.06 0.46 3.34
N SER A 350 -17.93 0.90 2.45
CA SER A 350 -18.35 0.14 1.28
C SER A 350 -17.80 0.77 0.00
N LYS A 351 -17.68 -0.05 -1.05
CA LYS A 351 -17.45 0.35 -2.43
C LYS A 351 -18.63 -0.13 -3.26
N ASP A 352 -19.25 0.80 -4.00
CA ASP A 352 -20.37 0.52 -4.90
C ASP A 352 -21.60 -0.11 -4.18
N GLY A 353 -21.80 0.20 -2.90
CA GLY A 353 -23.01 -0.15 -2.18
C GLY A 353 -24.21 0.70 -2.60
N THR A 354 -25.37 0.09 -2.72
CA THR A 354 -26.61 0.79 -3.08
C THR A 354 -27.75 0.48 -2.10
N TYR A 355 -28.73 1.38 -2.01
CA TYR A 355 -29.91 1.24 -1.16
C TYR A 355 -31.15 1.52 -2.01
N ASP A 356 -32.25 0.83 -1.72
CA ASP A 356 -33.57 1.16 -2.23
C ASP A 356 -34.12 2.46 -1.60
N THR A 357 -34.11 3.53 -2.38
CA THR A 357 -34.49 4.87 -1.91
C THR A 357 -35.96 5.00 -1.51
N GLU A 358 -36.82 4.03 -1.85
CA GLU A 358 -38.24 4.05 -1.54
C GLU A 358 -38.56 3.44 -0.16
N ASN A 359 -37.59 2.79 0.50
CA ASN A 359 -37.81 2.12 1.79
C ASN A 359 -36.79 2.56 2.87
N PRO A 360 -37.23 3.15 4.00
CA PRO A 360 -36.34 3.63 5.06
C PRO A 360 -35.70 2.53 5.92
N THR A 361 -36.05 1.25 5.74
CA THR A 361 -35.38 0.11 6.40
C THR A 361 -34.32 -0.53 5.51
N THR A 362 -33.72 0.24 4.61
CA THR A 362 -32.97 -0.34 3.51
C THR A 362 -31.65 -0.96 3.92
N LYS A 363 -31.53 -2.24 3.57
CA LYS A 363 -30.31 -3.03 3.54
C LYS A 363 -29.38 -2.59 2.40
N MET A 364 -28.09 -2.73 2.62
CA MET A 364 -27.10 -2.46 1.58
C MET A 364 -27.11 -3.59 0.54
N LYS A 365 -27.21 -3.21 -0.74
CA LYS A 365 -27.11 -4.12 -1.88
C LYS A 365 -25.76 -3.98 -2.58
N LEU A 366 -25.09 -5.11 -2.79
CA LEU A 366 -23.85 -5.23 -3.56
C LEU A 366 -24.12 -5.99 -4.86
N SER A 367 -24.15 -5.26 -5.99
CA SER A 367 -24.59 -5.75 -7.30
C SER A 367 -23.52 -5.66 -8.40
N LYS A 368 -22.26 -5.41 -8.04
CA LYS A 368 -21.13 -5.39 -8.98
C LYS A 368 -20.05 -6.37 -8.53
N ASP A 369 -19.30 -6.96 -9.45
CA ASP A 369 -18.27 -7.96 -9.13
C ASP A 369 -17.15 -7.43 -8.22
N ASN A 370 -16.84 -6.13 -8.31
CA ASN A 370 -15.83 -5.47 -7.47
C ASN A 370 -16.43 -4.65 -6.32
N SER A 371 -17.74 -4.74 -6.09
CA SER A 371 -18.39 -4.08 -4.94
C SER A 371 -18.10 -4.85 -3.67
N PHE A 372 -17.92 -4.11 -2.57
CA PHE A 372 -17.58 -4.72 -1.29
C PHE A 372 -18.01 -3.87 -0.10
N ILE A 373 -18.06 -4.50 1.07
CA ILE A 373 -18.01 -3.86 2.39
C ILE A 373 -16.70 -4.29 3.04
N LYS A 374 -15.93 -3.36 3.63
CA LYS A 374 -14.72 -3.65 4.40
C LYS A 374 -14.86 -3.15 5.82
N LEU A 375 -14.68 -4.05 6.78
CA LEU A 375 -14.85 -3.81 8.21
C LEU A 375 -13.51 -4.07 8.93
N PRO A 376 -12.96 -3.08 9.65
CA PRO A 376 -11.66 -3.22 10.30
C PRO A 376 -11.74 -4.10 11.55
N MET A 377 -10.60 -4.69 11.92
CA MET A 377 -10.42 -5.44 13.17
C MET A 377 -9.69 -4.61 14.23
N LEU A 378 -9.71 -5.10 15.47
CA LEU A 378 -8.86 -4.57 16.54
C LEU A 378 -7.38 -4.62 16.13
N SER A 379 -6.61 -3.61 16.54
CA SER A 379 -5.19 -3.53 16.22
C SER A 379 -4.44 -4.72 16.84
N GLY A 380 -3.82 -5.54 15.98
CA GLY A 380 -3.12 -6.74 16.40
C GLY A 380 -4.03 -7.93 16.74
N ALA A 381 -5.30 -7.90 16.34
CA ALA A 381 -6.23 -9.02 16.49
C ALA A 381 -5.60 -10.32 15.95
N LYS A 382 -5.63 -11.36 16.78
CA LYS A 382 -5.22 -12.71 16.40
C LYS A 382 -6.44 -13.54 16.01
N MET A 383 -6.18 -14.62 15.28
CA MET A 383 -7.19 -15.64 15.00
C MET A 383 -7.24 -16.62 16.17
N ASP A 384 -7.94 -16.25 17.24
CA ASP A 384 -8.15 -17.10 18.41
C ASP A 384 -9.62 -17.58 18.42
N ASN A 385 -10.51 -16.82 19.05
CA ASN A 385 -11.95 -17.06 19.09
C ASN A 385 -12.70 -15.93 18.36
N LEU A 386 -13.44 -16.25 17.32
CA LEU A 386 -14.11 -15.28 16.47
C LEU A 386 -15.53 -15.74 16.15
N THR A 387 -16.50 -14.86 16.38
CA THR A 387 -17.85 -15.03 15.84
C THR A 387 -18.20 -13.83 14.96
N VAL A 388 -18.67 -14.12 13.75
CA VAL A 388 -19.18 -13.13 12.80
C VAL A 388 -20.63 -13.47 12.51
N SER A 389 -21.53 -12.52 12.68
CA SER A 389 -22.94 -12.68 12.34
C SER A 389 -23.38 -11.58 11.38
N TRP A 390 -24.24 -11.92 10.42
CA TRP A 390 -24.80 -10.99 9.45
C TRP A 390 -26.14 -11.51 8.93
N ILE A 391 -27.00 -10.61 8.49
CA ILE A 391 -28.23 -10.96 7.77
C ILE A 391 -27.98 -10.74 6.28
N MET A 392 -28.36 -11.71 5.44
CA MET A 392 -28.33 -11.53 3.99
C MET A 392 -29.50 -12.20 3.26
N SER A 393 -29.75 -11.73 2.05
CA SER A 393 -30.59 -12.42 1.06
C SER A 393 -29.97 -12.31 -0.33
N PHE A 394 -30.28 -13.27 -1.19
CA PHE A 394 -29.97 -13.23 -2.62
C PHE A 394 -31.17 -12.68 -3.39
N ASP A 395 -30.93 -11.72 -4.27
CA ASP A 395 -32.01 -11.12 -5.07
C ASP A 395 -32.44 -12.02 -6.24
N GLU A 396 -31.51 -12.86 -6.72
CA GLU A 396 -31.75 -13.78 -7.83
C GLU A 396 -31.17 -15.15 -7.50
N ASN A 397 -31.95 -16.22 -7.74
CA ASN A 397 -31.48 -17.58 -7.58
C ASN A 397 -30.71 -18.02 -8.84
N LYS A 398 -29.41 -17.73 -8.87
CA LYS A 398 -28.49 -18.18 -9.93
C LYS A 398 -27.48 -19.20 -9.41
N SER A 399 -27.12 -20.14 -10.27
CA SER A 399 -26.06 -21.13 -10.04
C SER A 399 -24.67 -20.55 -10.36
N VAL A 400 -24.31 -19.46 -9.67
CA VAL A 400 -23.00 -18.80 -9.80
C VAL A 400 -22.24 -18.92 -8.48
N SER A 401 -20.93 -19.15 -8.57
CA SER A 401 -20.07 -19.12 -7.39
C SER A 401 -19.66 -17.70 -7.05
N THR A 402 -19.78 -17.32 -5.77
CA THR A 402 -19.27 -16.04 -5.27
C THR A 402 -18.79 -16.16 -3.84
N ASP A 403 -17.71 -15.45 -3.51
CA ASP A 403 -17.37 -15.17 -2.12
C ASP A 403 -18.49 -14.28 -1.52
N ILE A 404 -18.86 -14.54 -0.28
CA ILE A 404 -19.84 -13.76 0.51
C ILE A 404 -19.07 -12.99 1.57
N LEU A 405 -18.38 -13.72 2.46
CA LEU A 405 -17.56 -13.20 3.54
C LEU A 405 -16.11 -13.66 3.33
N VAL A 406 -15.16 -12.73 3.46
CA VAL A 406 -13.73 -12.99 3.42
C VAL A 406 -13.11 -12.42 4.70
N ILE A 407 -12.58 -13.28 5.56
CA ILE A 407 -11.74 -12.89 6.69
C ILE A 407 -10.30 -12.86 6.19
N GLU A 408 -9.67 -11.69 6.22
CA GLU A 408 -8.33 -11.48 5.70
C GLU A 408 -7.32 -11.35 6.84
N SER A 409 -6.15 -11.97 6.65
CA SER A 409 -4.98 -11.79 7.50
C SER A 409 -3.78 -11.38 6.66
N ASN A 410 -2.63 -11.20 7.31
CA ASN A 410 -1.36 -10.96 6.63
C ASN A 410 -0.82 -12.16 5.83
N THR A 411 -1.30 -13.39 6.05
CA THR A 411 -0.75 -14.60 5.39
C THR A 411 -1.79 -15.60 4.87
N PHE A 412 -3.05 -15.45 5.25
CA PHE A 412 -4.13 -16.35 4.87
C PHE A 412 -5.47 -15.63 4.71
N THR A 413 -6.43 -16.35 4.12
CA THR A 413 -7.84 -15.97 4.04
C THR A 413 -8.73 -17.13 4.47
N ILE A 414 -9.87 -16.80 5.10
CA ILE A 414 -10.98 -17.72 5.34
C ILE A 414 -12.19 -17.14 4.61
N ARG A 415 -12.87 -17.94 3.80
CA ARG A 415 -13.96 -17.49 2.94
C ARG A 415 -15.21 -18.31 3.19
N VAL A 416 -16.35 -17.63 3.30
CA VAL A 416 -17.67 -18.22 3.11
C VAL A 416 -18.10 -17.87 1.69
N ALA A 417 -18.38 -18.88 0.87
CA ALA A 417 -18.74 -18.71 -0.53
C ALA A 417 -20.05 -19.45 -0.85
N ALA A 418 -20.89 -18.85 -1.68
CA ALA A 418 -21.97 -19.57 -2.34
C ALA A 418 -21.40 -20.27 -3.58
N ALA A 419 -21.82 -21.52 -3.78
CA ALA A 419 -21.56 -22.31 -4.98
C ALA A 419 -22.89 -22.84 -5.54
N PRO A 420 -22.90 -23.50 -6.72
CA PRO A 420 -24.12 -24.10 -7.28
C PRO A 420 -24.73 -25.27 -6.49
N ASN A 421 -23.99 -25.83 -5.53
CA ASN A 421 -24.40 -27.01 -4.76
C ASN A 421 -24.37 -26.78 -3.25
N GLY A 422 -24.16 -25.53 -2.82
CA GLY A 422 -24.26 -25.15 -1.42
C GLY A 422 -23.38 -23.99 -1.01
N LEU A 423 -23.38 -23.70 0.29
CA LEU A 423 -22.41 -22.82 0.93
C LEU A 423 -21.13 -23.60 1.26
N LEU A 424 -19.99 -22.94 1.04
CA LEU A 424 -18.66 -23.49 1.24
C LEU A 424 -17.89 -22.62 2.21
N ILE A 425 -17.17 -23.25 3.14
CA ILE A 425 -16.08 -22.61 3.87
C ILE A 425 -14.77 -23.02 3.21
N VAL A 426 -13.97 -22.06 2.79
CA VAL A 426 -12.69 -22.26 2.11
C VAL A 426 -11.58 -21.56 2.88
N ASN A 427 -10.54 -22.30 3.26
CA ASN A 427 -9.33 -21.72 3.85
C ASN A 427 -8.22 -21.71 2.81
N GLY A 428 -7.48 -20.61 2.73
CA GLY A 428 -6.32 -20.51 1.84
C GLY A 428 -5.16 -19.78 2.50
N ASP A 429 -3.97 -20.34 2.42
CA ASP A 429 -2.73 -19.79 3.01
C ASP A 429 -1.85 -19.04 1.99
N GLY A 430 -2.49 -18.38 1.02
CA GLY A 430 -1.82 -17.66 -0.07
C GLY A 430 -1.19 -18.57 -1.14
N PHE A 431 -0.91 -19.85 -0.83
CA PHE A 431 -0.26 -20.79 -1.76
C PHE A 431 -1.10 -22.06 -2.03
N LYS A 432 -2.01 -22.46 -1.13
CA LYS A 432 -2.90 -23.62 -1.31
C LYS A 432 -4.29 -23.35 -0.74
N SER A 433 -5.33 -23.68 -1.50
CA SER A 433 -6.68 -23.87 -0.94
C SER A 433 -6.71 -25.23 -0.24
N SER A 434 -6.97 -25.26 1.06
CA SER A 434 -7.03 -26.49 1.83
C SER A 434 -8.37 -26.59 2.56
N SER A 435 -9.06 -27.71 2.32
CA SER A 435 -10.35 -28.11 2.88
C SER A 435 -11.59 -27.28 2.45
N TRP A 436 -12.66 -28.00 2.13
CA TRP A 436 -14.02 -27.47 1.93
C TRP A 436 -14.98 -28.28 2.78
N MET A 437 -16.07 -27.64 3.22
CA MET A 437 -17.20 -28.27 3.89
C MET A 437 -18.45 -27.80 3.17
N SER A 438 -19.26 -28.72 2.65
CA SER A 438 -20.58 -28.38 2.09
C SER A 438 -21.55 -28.17 3.25
N ALA A 439 -22.24 -27.03 3.26
CA ALA A 439 -23.04 -26.62 4.41
C ALA A 439 -24.56 -26.64 4.17
N ALA A 440 -25.08 -26.66 2.94
CA ALA A 440 -26.54 -26.80 2.72
C ALA A 440 -26.86 -27.02 1.24
N PRO A 441 -27.96 -27.70 0.89
CA PRO A 441 -28.57 -27.60 -0.43
C PRO A 441 -28.94 -26.14 -0.80
N ASP A 442 -28.74 -25.76 -2.07
CA ASP A 442 -28.96 -24.40 -2.60
C ASP A 442 -30.35 -23.79 -2.30
N ASN A 443 -31.38 -24.62 -2.24
CA ASN A 443 -32.76 -24.19 -2.06
C ASN A 443 -33.08 -23.68 -0.65
N ILE A 444 -32.21 -23.92 0.34
CA ILE A 444 -32.43 -23.49 1.73
C ILE A 444 -32.07 -22.01 1.92
N PHE A 445 -31.14 -21.48 1.13
CA PHE A 445 -30.61 -20.13 1.33
C PHE A 445 -30.75 -19.21 0.11
N LYS A 446 -31.12 -19.73 -1.06
CA LYS A 446 -31.45 -18.95 -2.26
C LYS A 446 -32.96 -18.89 -2.51
N ASP A 447 -33.74 -18.71 -1.45
CA ASP A 447 -35.21 -18.63 -1.48
C ASP A 447 -35.74 -17.18 -1.62
N GLY A 448 -34.82 -16.21 -1.69
CA GLY A 448 -35.12 -14.78 -1.76
C GLY A 448 -35.49 -14.16 -0.42
N GLN A 449 -35.48 -14.92 0.67
CA GLN A 449 -35.72 -14.45 2.03
C GLN A 449 -34.43 -14.01 2.71
N GLU A 450 -34.58 -13.25 3.78
CA GLU A 450 -33.47 -12.91 4.66
C GLU A 450 -33.23 -14.02 5.66
N HIS A 451 -31.97 -14.43 5.77
CA HIS A 451 -31.52 -15.38 6.77
C HIS A 451 -30.41 -14.77 7.61
N LEU A 452 -30.36 -15.17 8.87
CA LEU A 452 -29.27 -14.85 9.77
C LEU A 452 -28.15 -15.87 9.58
N TYR A 453 -26.96 -15.41 9.25
CA TYR A 453 -25.78 -16.26 9.15
C TYR A 453 -24.88 -16.02 10.35
N THR A 454 -24.32 -17.08 10.90
CA THR A 454 -23.33 -16.99 11.97
C THR A 454 -22.17 -17.92 11.68
N LEU A 455 -20.98 -17.36 11.52
CA LEU A 455 -19.71 -18.09 11.45
C LEU A 455 -19.04 -18.03 12.82
N SER A 456 -18.81 -19.19 13.44
CA SER A 456 -18.18 -19.33 14.74
C SER A 456 -16.88 -20.11 14.61
N ILE A 457 -15.78 -19.57 15.12
CA ILE A 457 -14.44 -20.13 15.00
C ILE A 457 -13.75 -20.14 16.36
N ASN A 458 -13.14 -21.27 16.68
CA ASN A 458 -12.25 -21.45 17.82
C ASN A 458 -11.04 -22.27 17.39
N THR A 459 -9.88 -21.62 17.37
CA THR A 459 -8.64 -22.24 16.93
C THR A 459 -8.05 -23.22 17.95
N ASP A 460 -8.27 -23.00 19.25
CA ASP A 460 -7.80 -23.89 20.33
C ASP A 460 -8.48 -25.26 20.25
N SER A 461 -9.80 -25.27 20.06
CA SER A 461 -10.59 -26.50 19.90
C SER A 461 -10.67 -26.97 18.45
N LYS A 462 -9.99 -26.29 17.52
CA LYS A 462 -10.04 -26.59 16.07
C LYS A 462 -11.46 -26.71 15.54
N ARG A 463 -12.34 -25.83 16.01
CA ARG A 463 -13.76 -25.79 15.66
C ARG A 463 -14.02 -24.64 14.70
N ILE A 464 -14.73 -24.94 13.63
CA ILE A 464 -15.35 -23.95 12.74
C ILE A 464 -16.76 -24.42 12.43
N ALA A 465 -17.74 -23.53 12.58
CA ALA A 465 -19.13 -23.84 12.35
C ALA A 465 -19.85 -22.68 11.65
N LEU A 466 -20.66 -23.00 10.65
CA LEU A 466 -21.56 -22.06 9.98
C LEU A 466 -23.00 -22.42 10.32
N TYR A 467 -23.76 -21.42 10.72
CA TYR A 467 -25.18 -21.54 11.05
C TYR A 467 -26.00 -20.65 10.11
N LEU A 468 -27.19 -21.12 9.77
CA LEU A 468 -28.24 -20.37 9.09
C LEU A 468 -29.46 -20.39 9.99
N ASP A 469 -29.87 -19.22 10.43
CA ASP A 469 -30.82 -18.97 11.49
C ASP A 469 -30.36 -19.72 12.76
N GLU A 470 -31.05 -20.81 13.12
CA GLU A 470 -30.69 -21.68 14.24
C GLU A 470 -30.08 -23.02 13.81
N ILE A 471 -29.99 -23.26 12.50
CA ILE A 471 -29.64 -24.55 11.93
C ILE A 471 -28.12 -24.60 11.68
N PRO A 472 -27.38 -25.54 12.31
CA PRO A 472 -25.99 -25.78 11.96
C PRO A 472 -25.93 -26.33 10.53
N LEU A 473 -25.35 -25.56 9.62
CA LEU A 473 -25.16 -25.93 8.22
C LEU A 473 -23.95 -26.85 8.04
N GLY A 474 -22.89 -26.59 8.80
CA GLY A 474 -21.75 -27.49 8.85
C GLY A 474 -20.81 -27.11 9.98
N SER A 475 -20.21 -28.11 10.61
CA SER A 475 -19.17 -27.94 11.61
C SER A 475 -18.04 -28.93 11.41
N SER A 476 -16.80 -28.48 11.54
CA SER A 476 -15.64 -29.37 11.63
C SER A 476 -14.98 -29.22 12.99
N ASN A 477 -14.78 -30.34 13.67
CA ASN A 477 -14.03 -30.44 14.92
C ASN A 477 -12.58 -30.88 14.69
N GLU A 478 -12.19 -31.08 13.42
CA GLU A 478 -10.84 -31.38 12.98
C GLU A 478 -10.32 -30.30 12.02
N TRP A 479 -10.87 -29.09 12.13
CA TRP A 479 -10.47 -28.00 11.25
C TRP A 479 -8.98 -27.70 11.44
N THR A 480 -8.27 -27.56 10.33
CA THR A 480 -6.86 -27.15 10.35
C THR A 480 -6.81 -25.67 10.03
N PRO A 481 -6.55 -24.80 11.02
CA PRO A 481 -6.46 -23.37 10.79
C PRO A 481 -5.35 -23.05 9.78
N PRO A 482 -5.56 -22.13 8.84
CA PRO A 482 -4.55 -21.79 7.85
C PRO A 482 -3.40 -20.97 8.46
N GLY A 483 -2.18 -21.24 8.00
CA GLY A 483 -0.98 -20.51 8.38
C GLY A 483 -0.54 -20.70 9.85
N ASN A 484 0.41 -19.87 10.29
CA ASN A 484 0.91 -19.88 11.66
C ASN A 484 0.12 -18.90 12.57
N LEU A 485 -0.77 -19.45 13.39
CA LEU A 485 -1.63 -18.69 14.30
C LEU A 485 -0.88 -17.79 15.30
N THR A 486 0.39 -18.09 15.62
CA THR A 486 1.17 -17.28 16.58
C THR A 486 1.62 -15.93 16.01
N THR A 487 1.85 -15.87 14.69
CA THR A 487 2.38 -14.69 13.99
C THR A 487 1.33 -13.97 13.15
N ASN A 488 0.20 -14.63 12.88
CA ASN A 488 -0.82 -14.11 12.00
C ASN A 488 -1.72 -13.09 12.69
N LYS A 489 -2.01 -12.01 11.98
CA LYS A 489 -2.88 -10.93 12.43
C LYS A 489 -4.04 -10.78 11.47
N LEU A 490 -5.25 -10.77 12.00
CA LEU A 490 -6.43 -10.39 11.25
C LEU A 490 -6.33 -8.92 10.89
N THR A 491 -6.59 -8.60 9.63
CA THR A 491 -6.48 -7.24 9.10
C THR A 491 -7.87 -6.63 8.98
N HIS A 492 -8.77 -7.30 8.27
CA HIS A 492 -10.16 -6.87 8.08
C HIS A 492 -11.06 -8.03 7.65
N LEU A 493 -12.36 -7.79 7.70
CA LEU A 493 -13.37 -8.63 7.09
C LEU A 493 -13.96 -7.92 5.89
N SER A 494 -14.22 -8.65 4.81
CA SER A 494 -14.85 -8.13 3.60
C SER A 494 -16.12 -8.90 3.28
N PHE A 495 -17.21 -8.20 2.97
CA PHE A 495 -18.34 -8.78 2.25
C PHE A 495 -18.26 -8.42 0.77
N ARG A 496 -18.64 -9.33 -0.12
CA ARG A 496 -18.47 -9.16 -1.57
C ARG A 496 -19.82 -9.14 -2.31
N GLY A 497 -19.87 -8.41 -3.40
CA GLY A 497 -20.98 -8.43 -4.35
C GLY A 497 -20.69 -9.26 -5.59
N ASN A 498 -21.73 -9.53 -6.35
CA ASN A 498 -21.66 -10.21 -7.64
C ASN A 498 -22.72 -9.62 -8.58
N GLN A 499 -22.34 -9.32 -9.82
CA GLN A 499 -23.27 -8.73 -10.78
C GLN A 499 -24.35 -9.73 -11.23
N GLN A 500 -23.99 -11.00 -11.34
CA GLN A 500 -24.93 -12.04 -11.78
C GLN A 500 -25.83 -12.49 -10.63
N MET A 501 -25.38 -12.36 -9.39
CA MET A 501 -26.13 -12.75 -8.20
C MET A 501 -26.01 -11.65 -7.14
N PRO A 502 -26.76 -10.54 -7.28
CA PRO A 502 -26.73 -9.45 -6.30
C PRO A 502 -27.10 -9.94 -4.90
N ILE A 503 -26.39 -9.43 -3.90
CA ILE A 503 -26.54 -9.84 -2.50
C ILE A 503 -26.87 -8.60 -1.67
N THR A 504 -27.79 -8.76 -0.73
CA THR A 504 -28.10 -7.72 0.26
C THR A 504 -27.55 -8.10 1.63
N TYR A 505 -27.06 -7.12 2.37
CA TYR A 505 -26.42 -7.30 3.68
C TYR A 505 -26.99 -6.30 4.69
N ARG A 506 -27.24 -6.76 5.92
CA ARG A 506 -27.54 -5.91 7.07
C ARG A 506 -27.11 -6.55 8.40
N ASP A 507 -27.10 -5.74 9.45
CA ASP A 507 -26.89 -6.16 10.85
C ASP A 507 -25.61 -6.98 11.08
N VAL A 508 -24.47 -6.51 10.57
CA VAL A 508 -23.19 -7.20 10.71
C VAL A 508 -22.61 -6.97 12.10
N ARG A 509 -22.25 -8.04 12.81
CA ARG A 509 -21.63 -8.00 14.13
C ARG A 509 -20.43 -8.94 14.20
N ILE A 510 -19.39 -8.51 14.93
CA ILE A 510 -18.17 -9.29 15.14
C ILE A 510 -17.88 -9.34 16.64
N TRP A 511 -17.58 -10.53 17.17
CA TRP A 511 -17.13 -10.72 18.55
C TRP A 511 -15.78 -11.43 18.61
N ASN A 512 -14.98 -11.06 19.60
CA ASN A 512 -13.75 -11.78 19.96
C ASN A 512 -14.05 -12.88 21.00
N LYS A 513 -15.00 -13.74 20.66
CA LYS A 513 -15.38 -14.95 21.38
C LYS A 513 -16.08 -15.90 20.42
N GLU A 514 -16.12 -17.16 20.80
CA GLU A 514 -16.90 -18.17 20.12
C GLU A 514 -18.34 -18.21 20.66
N PHE A 515 -19.30 -18.46 19.76
CA PHE A 515 -20.67 -18.77 20.11
C PHE A 515 -20.91 -20.26 19.91
N GLU A 516 -21.53 -20.90 20.89
CA GLU A 516 -22.07 -22.26 20.78
C GLU A 516 -23.53 -22.22 20.34
N ALA A 517 -24.09 -23.36 19.92
CA ALA A 517 -25.45 -23.46 19.40
C ALA A 517 -26.51 -22.77 20.29
N ASP A 518 -26.48 -23.02 21.61
CA ASP A 518 -27.42 -22.41 22.57
C ASP A 518 -27.32 -20.88 22.63
N ALA A 519 -26.12 -20.32 22.42
CA ALA A 519 -25.92 -18.88 22.38
C ALA A 519 -26.46 -18.28 21.08
N ILE A 520 -26.38 -19.03 19.98
CA ILE A 520 -26.92 -18.63 18.67
C ILE A 520 -28.44 -18.62 18.71
N SER A 521 -29.09 -19.66 19.23
CA SER A 521 -30.57 -19.67 19.37
C SER A 521 -31.09 -18.51 20.22
N LYS A 522 -30.40 -18.17 21.32
CA LYS A 522 -30.76 -16.99 22.14
C LYS A 522 -30.57 -15.67 21.42
N PHE A 523 -29.59 -15.61 20.52
CA PHE A 523 -29.33 -14.41 19.72
C PHE A 523 -30.35 -14.25 18.60
N VAL A 524 -30.73 -15.34 17.91
CA VAL A 524 -31.79 -15.36 16.89
C VAL A 524 -33.13 -14.90 17.47
N ALA A 525 -33.45 -15.28 18.70
CA ALA A 525 -34.69 -14.83 19.36
C ALA A 525 -34.77 -13.31 19.63
N VAL A 526 -33.65 -12.58 19.51
CA VAL A 526 -33.53 -11.14 19.81
C VAL A 526 -33.23 -10.30 18.56
N ALA A 527 -32.69 -10.92 17.50
CA ALA A 527 -32.41 -10.31 16.20
C ALA A 527 -33.68 -10.28 15.34
#